data_AF-A0A1H1TAY2-F1
#
_entry.id   AF-A0A1H1TAY2-F1
#
_cell.length_a   1.000
_cell.length_b   1.000
_cell.length_c   1.000
_cell.angle_alpha   90.00
_cell.angle_beta   90.00
_cell.angle_gamma   90.00
#
_symmetry.space_group_name_H-M   'P 1'
#
loop_
_entity.id
_entity.type
_entity.pdbx_description
1 polymer ?
#
loop_
_entity_poly.entity_id
_entity_poly.type
_entity_poly.pdbx_seq_one_letter_code
_entity_poly.pdbx_strand_id
1 'polypeptide(L)'
;MRRLAAAAGALVVAVALAGCADTTQAYERITVLEGGDGLALLCLDGTGGGEPPACSDDNPAIMGWDWIGLEHQEAGGVRWGEFRIVGEQYGDMFMMFEPPAAPTR
;
A
#
# COMPACT_ATOMS: atom_id res chain seq x y z
N MET A 1 13.40 40.78 52.10
CA MET A 1 13.21 39.34 52.36
C MET A 1 12.53 38.72 51.14
N ARG A 2 13.31 38.05 50.28
CA ARG A 2 12.82 37.35 49.07
C ARG A 2 12.31 35.96 49.47
N ARG A 3 11.06 35.62 49.15
CA ARG A 3 10.57 34.24 49.21
C ARG A 3 10.62 33.66 47.79
N LEU A 4 11.61 32.82 47.53
CA LEU A 4 11.59 31.87 46.43
C LEU A 4 10.58 30.77 46.80
N ALA A 5 9.58 30.53 45.97
CA ALA A 5 8.79 29.30 46.02
C ALA A 5 9.28 28.39 44.89
N ALA A 6 9.77 27.21 45.29
CA ALA A 6 10.32 26.19 44.41
C ALA A 6 9.21 25.39 43.68
N ALA A 7 9.62 24.80 42.57
CA ALA A 7 8.85 24.09 41.57
C ALA A 7 8.12 22.83 42.07
N ALA A 8 7.03 22.48 41.38
CA ALA A 8 6.56 21.11 41.26
C ALA A 8 5.96 20.93 39.86
N GLY A 9 6.83 20.68 38.88
CA GLY A 9 6.41 20.25 37.55
C GLY A 9 5.80 18.87 37.63
N ALA A 10 4.50 18.75 37.34
CA ALA A 10 3.87 17.47 37.14
C ALA A 10 4.28 16.94 35.76
N LEU A 11 5.30 16.08 35.72
CA LEU A 11 5.64 15.29 34.54
C LEU A 11 4.55 14.23 34.36
N VAL A 12 3.53 14.53 33.58
CA VAL A 12 2.55 13.53 33.14
C VAL A 12 3.24 12.67 32.09
N VAL A 13 3.74 11.50 32.49
CA VAL A 13 4.17 10.46 31.55
C VAL A 13 2.89 9.81 31.01
N ALA A 14 2.38 10.34 29.91
CA ALA A 14 1.34 9.67 29.13
C ALA A 14 1.99 8.49 28.40
N VAL A 15 1.97 7.32 29.02
CA VAL A 15 2.24 6.06 28.32
C VAL A 15 1.08 5.85 27.36
N ALA A 16 1.26 6.21 26.09
CA ALA A 16 0.34 5.79 25.05
C ALA A 16 0.41 4.25 25.01
N LEU A 17 -0.67 3.60 25.44
CA LEU A 17 -0.93 2.22 25.04
C LEU A 17 -1.12 2.28 23.53
N ALA A 18 -0.03 2.13 22.77
CA ALA A 18 -0.11 1.81 21.36
C ALA A 18 -0.81 0.46 21.30
N GLY A 19 -2.14 0.48 21.18
CA GLY A 19 -2.90 -0.70 20.80
C GLY A 19 -2.33 -1.22 19.49
N CYS A 20 -2.54 -2.51 19.22
CA CYS A 20 -2.29 -3.06 17.89
C CYS A 20 -3.13 -2.23 16.90
N ALA A 21 -2.49 -1.32 16.16
CA ALA A 21 -3.14 -0.65 15.05
C ALA A 21 -3.21 -1.69 13.93
N ASP A 22 -4.42 -2.02 13.48
CA ASP A 22 -4.60 -2.79 12.26
C ASP A 22 -4.09 -1.92 11.09
N THR A 23 -2.93 -2.28 10.55
CA THR A 23 -2.28 -1.66 9.38
C THR A 23 -2.75 -2.27 8.06
N THR A 24 -3.66 -3.24 8.14
CA THR A 24 -4.29 -3.89 6.99
C THR A 24 -5.07 -2.89 6.15
N GLN A 25 -4.78 -2.91 4.86
CA GLN A 25 -5.43 -2.14 3.81
C GLN A 25 -6.21 -3.08 2.92
N ALA A 26 -7.42 -2.67 2.54
CA ALA A 26 -8.26 -3.36 1.58
C ALA A 26 -8.58 -2.42 0.43
N TYR A 27 -8.12 -2.77 -0.76
CA TYR A 27 -8.44 -2.08 -2.00
C TYR A 27 -9.46 -2.93 -2.74
N GLU A 28 -10.69 -2.44 -2.88
CA GLU A 28 -11.76 -3.18 -3.57
C GLU A 28 -11.62 -3.14 -5.10
N ARG A 29 -10.94 -2.11 -5.61
CA ARG A 29 -10.57 -1.95 -7.02
C ARG A 29 -9.30 -1.11 -7.11
N ILE A 30 -8.22 -1.73 -7.57
CA ILE A 30 -6.93 -1.08 -7.78
C ILE A 30 -6.25 -1.66 -9.01
N THR A 31 -5.56 -0.82 -9.78
CA THR A 31 -4.75 -1.30 -10.90
C THR A 31 -3.43 -1.86 -10.39
N VAL A 32 -3.11 -3.07 -10.84
CA VAL A 32 -1.76 -3.63 -10.74
C VAL A 32 -1.13 -3.62 -12.11
N LEU A 33 0.12 -3.17 -12.21
CA LEU A 33 0.87 -3.10 -13.45
C LEU A 33 2.25 -3.71 -13.27
N GLU A 34 2.65 -4.59 -14.18
CA GLU A 34 3.99 -5.16 -14.26
C GLU A 34 4.63 -4.79 -15.60
N GLY A 35 5.83 -4.21 -15.54
CA GLY A 35 6.61 -3.81 -16.69
C GLY A 35 7.79 -4.75 -16.98
N GLY A 36 8.75 -4.25 -17.75
CA GLY A 36 9.93 -5.03 -18.17
C GLY A 36 10.95 -5.34 -17.07
N ASP A 37 10.78 -4.79 -15.88
CA ASP A 37 11.57 -5.10 -14.68
C ASP A 37 11.04 -6.33 -13.92
N GLY A 38 9.83 -6.81 -14.26
CA GLY A 38 9.18 -7.94 -13.62
C GLY A 38 8.62 -7.65 -12.22
N LEU A 39 8.56 -6.38 -11.82
CA LEU A 39 7.94 -5.96 -10.56
C LEU A 39 6.51 -5.50 -10.82
N ALA A 40 5.56 -6.09 -10.11
CA ALA A 40 4.17 -5.67 -10.16
C ALA A 40 3.93 -4.53 -9.14
N LEU A 41 3.53 -3.36 -9.62
CA LEU A 41 3.27 -2.17 -8.82
C LEU A 41 1.78 -2.02 -8.52
N LEU A 42 1.47 -1.62 -7.29
CA LEU A 42 0.12 -1.26 -6.84
C LEU A 42 -0.12 0.23 -7.11
N CYS A 43 -0.87 0.59 -8.15
CA CYS A 43 -0.97 1.99 -8.64
C CYS A 43 -1.89 2.87 -7.79
N LEU A 44 -1.46 3.20 -6.57
CA LEU A 44 -2.17 3.99 -5.56
C LEU A 44 -2.41 5.44 -5.98
N ASP A 45 -1.47 6.02 -6.73
CA ASP A 45 -1.60 7.39 -7.26
C ASP A 45 -2.49 7.47 -8.51
N GLY A 46 -3.10 6.34 -8.90
CA GLY A 46 -3.89 6.18 -10.11
C GLY A 46 -3.04 5.85 -11.34
N THR A 47 -3.68 5.84 -12.50
CA THR A 47 -3.07 5.47 -13.78
C THR A 47 -3.16 6.59 -14.81
N GLY A 48 -2.18 6.64 -15.72
CA GLY A 48 -2.26 7.49 -16.92
C GLY A 48 -3.27 6.95 -17.95
N GLY A 49 -3.90 7.82 -18.74
CA GLY A 49 -4.97 7.47 -19.69
C GLY A 49 -4.56 6.76 -20.98
N GLY A 50 -3.50 5.94 -20.96
CA GLY A 50 -3.01 5.16 -22.10
C GLY A 50 -3.32 3.67 -21.99
N GLU A 51 -2.99 2.91 -23.03
CA GLU A 51 -3.09 1.45 -23.07
C GLU A 51 -1.79 0.88 -23.69
N PRO A 52 -0.78 0.47 -22.89
CA PRO A 52 -0.83 0.24 -21.44
C PRO A 52 -0.96 1.54 -20.62
N PRO A 53 -1.58 1.48 -19.43
CA PRO A 53 -1.59 2.59 -18.50
C PRO A 53 -0.17 2.87 -17.99
N ALA A 54 0.07 4.10 -17.55
CA ALA A 54 1.29 4.44 -16.80
C ALA A 54 1.02 4.37 -15.30
N CYS A 55 1.99 3.87 -14.54
CA CYS A 55 2.00 3.79 -13.08
C CYS A 55 3.32 4.41 -12.60
N SER A 56 3.30 5.25 -11.56
CA SER A 56 4.54 5.86 -11.05
C SER A 56 5.40 4.80 -10.35
N ASP A 57 6.71 4.80 -10.59
CA ASP A 57 7.68 3.91 -9.93
C ASP A 57 7.76 4.14 -8.41
N ASP A 58 7.22 5.24 -7.90
CA ASP A 58 7.10 5.51 -6.46
C ASP A 58 6.00 4.66 -5.77
N ASN A 59 5.21 3.92 -6.55
CA ASN A 59 4.18 3.03 -6.01
C ASN A 59 4.78 1.73 -5.46
N PRO A 60 4.16 1.14 -4.42
CA PRO A 60 4.73 -0.04 -3.78
C PRO A 60 4.68 -1.27 -4.68
N ALA A 61 5.77 -2.03 -4.71
CA ALA A 61 5.86 -3.30 -5.40
C ALA A 61 5.20 -4.43 -4.58
N ILE A 62 4.42 -5.27 -5.24
CA ILE A 62 3.67 -6.34 -4.59
C ILE A 62 4.58 -7.57 -4.46
N MET A 63 4.78 -8.02 -3.22
CA MET A 63 5.60 -9.20 -2.96
C MET A 63 4.91 -10.47 -3.44
N GLY A 64 5.63 -11.26 -4.24
CA GLY A 64 5.18 -12.58 -4.69
C GLY A 64 3.98 -12.53 -5.65
N TRP A 65 3.80 -11.41 -6.36
CA TRP A 65 2.77 -11.32 -7.38
C TRP A 65 2.97 -12.37 -8.48
N ASP A 66 1.86 -12.95 -8.93
CA ASP A 66 1.80 -13.88 -10.05
C ASP A 66 0.46 -13.67 -10.78
N TRP A 67 0.49 -13.74 -12.11
CA TRP A 67 -0.65 -13.54 -12.99
C TRP A 67 -1.46 -14.82 -13.24
N ILE A 68 -1.04 -15.97 -12.72
CA ILE A 68 -1.75 -17.24 -12.92
C ILE A 68 -3.21 -17.14 -12.46
N GLY A 69 -4.13 -17.33 -13.42
CA GLY A 69 -5.57 -17.33 -13.16
C GLY A 69 -6.19 -15.95 -12.98
N LEU A 70 -5.44 -14.87 -13.22
CA LEU A 70 -5.91 -13.49 -13.11
C LEU A 70 -6.30 -12.94 -14.49
N GLU A 71 -7.46 -12.30 -14.58
CA GLU A 71 -7.83 -11.53 -15.77
C GLU A 71 -6.93 -10.29 -15.88
N HIS A 72 -6.33 -10.10 -17.05
CA HIS A 72 -5.41 -8.99 -17.31
C HIS A 72 -5.37 -8.66 -18.80
N GLN A 73 -4.81 -7.50 -19.08
CA GLN A 73 -4.46 -7.04 -20.42
C GLN A 73 -2.93 -7.04 -20.55
N GLU A 74 -2.45 -7.15 -21.78
CA GLU A 74 -1.02 -7.14 -22.07
C GLU A 74 -0.75 -6.43 -23.39
N ALA A 75 0.22 -5.51 -23.40
CA ALA A 75 0.67 -4.79 -24.58
C ALA A 75 2.09 -4.28 -24.37
N GLY A 76 2.95 -4.43 -25.38
CA GLY A 76 4.30 -3.86 -25.36
C GLY A 76 5.20 -4.39 -24.23
N GLY A 77 4.93 -5.60 -23.72
CA GLY A 77 5.67 -6.17 -22.58
C GLY A 77 5.24 -5.62 -21.21
N VAL A 78 4.14 -4.86 -21.16
CA VAL A 78 3.49 -4.42 -19.93
C VAL A 78 2.21 -5.23 -19.75
N ARG A 79 1.97 -5.70 -18.52
CA ARG A 79 0.77 -6.42 -18.13
C ARG A 79 0.04 -5.65 -17.03
N TRP A 80 -1.28 -5.50 -17.14
CA TRP A 80 -2.06 -4.79 -16.13
C TRP A 80 -3.46 -5.36 -15.95
N GLY A 81 -4.05 -5.15 -14.78
CA GLY A 81 -5.43 -5.53 -14.49
C GLY A 81 -5.96 -4.78 -13.27
N GLU A 82 -7.27 -4.87 -13.04
CA GLU A 82 -7.90 -4.33 -11.83
C GLU A 82 -8.23 -5.47 -10.87
N PHE A 83 -7.92 -5.29 -9.59
CA PHE A 83 -8.06 -6.33 -8.58
C PHE A 83 -8.65 -5.80 -7.28
N ARG A 84 -9.23 -6.73 -6.51
CA ARG A 84 -9.35 -6.58 -5.07
C ARG A 84 -8.10 -7.14 -4.39
N ILE A 85 -7.47 -6.36 -3.53
CA ILE A 85 -6.23 -6.73 -2.81
C ILE A 85 -6.35 -6.37 -1.34
N VAL A 86 -5.94 -7.30 -0.47
CA VAL A 86 -5.87 -7.11 0.99
C VAL A 86 -4.45 -7.39 1.46
N GLY A 87 -3.90 -6.49 2.26
CA GLY A 87 -2.52 -6.62 2.70
C GLY A 87 -2.03 -5.44 3.52
N GLU A 88 -0.72 -5.33 3.63
CA GLU A 88 -0.06 -4.26 4.37
C GLU A 88 1.12 -3.71 3.58
N GLN A 89 1.31 -2.40 3.68
CA GLN A 89 2.45 -1.72 3.07
C GLN A 89 3.63 -1.63 4.05
N TYR A 90 4.82 -1.99 3.57
CA TYR A 90 6.11 -1.93 4.25
C TYR A 90 7.08 -1.10 3.40
N GLY A 91 7.02 0.22 3.54
CA GLY A 91 7.83 1.13 2.72
C GLY A 91 7.42 1.08 1.25
N ASP A 92 8.33 0.67 0.39
CA ASP A 92 8.15 0.50 -1.06
C ASP A 92 7.60 -0.89 -1.45
N MET A 93 7.28 -1.74 -0.46
CA MET A 93 6.73 -3.07 -0.69
C MET A 93 5.30 -3.19 -0.16
N PHE A 94 4.49 -4.02 -0.81
CA PHE A 94 3.16 -4.41 -0.35
C PHE A 94 3.09 -5.93 -0.14
N MET A 95 2.73 -6.36 1.07
CA MET A 95 2.53 -7.76 1.42
C MET A 95 1.04 -8.11 1.33
N MET A 96 0.66 -9.01 0.43
CA MET A 96 -0.71 -9.52 0.40
C MET A 96 -0.95 -10.54 1.52
N PHE A 97 -2.12 -10.47 2.14
CA PHE A 97 -2.59 -11.44 3.14
C PHE A 97 -3.66 -12.39 2.60
N GLU A 98 -4.30 -12.01 1.50
CA GLU A 98 -5.28 -12.81 0.77
C GLU A 98 -4.83 -12.94 -0.70
N PRO A 99 -5.18 -14.03 -1.40
CA PRO A 99 -5.02 -14.08 -2.85
C PRO A 99 -5.76 -12.91 -3.53
N PRO A 100 -5.20 -12.30 -4.59
CA PRO A 100 -5.91 -11.28 -5.35
C PRO A 100 -7.19 -11.87 -5.97
N ALA A 101 -8.22 -11.04 -6.05
CA ALA A 101 -9.52 -11.44 -6.60
C ALA A 101 -10.02 -10.41 -7.61
N ALA A 102 -11.05 -10.79 -8.38
CA ALA A 102 -11.76 -9.84 -9.23
C ALA A 102 -12.36 -8.70 -8.37
N PRO A 103 -12.39 -7.45 -8.87
CA PRO A 103 -13.00 -6.33 -8.15
C PRO A 103 -14.47 -6.59 -7.85
N THR A 104 -14.92 -6.20 -6.65
CA THR A 104 -16.34 -6.18 -6.34
C THR A 104 -17.02 -5.03 -7.10
N ARG A 105 -18.29 -5.19 -7.50
CA ARG A 105 -19.01 -4.23 -8.36
C ARG A 105 -19.35 -2.96 -7.60
#